data_AF-A0AAW0FIH6-F1
#
_entry.id   AF-A0AAW0FIH6-F1
#
_cell.length_a   1.000
_cell.length_b   1.000
_cell.length_c   1.000
_cell.angle_alpha   90.00
_cell.angle_beta   90.00
_cell.angle_gamma   90.00
#
_symmetry.space_group_name_H-M   'P 1'
#
loop_
_entity.id
_entity.type
_entity.pdbx_description
1 polymer ?
#
loop_
_entity_poly.entity_id
_entity_poly.type
_entity_poly.pdbx_seq_one_letter_code
_entity_poly.pdbx_strand_id
1 'polypeptide(L)'
;MEDALMKVVDADDRRGTSSEATGGAEVQFAQVLENFQAGNKDDPFVLIQEFKSISAQKALQVASQMGEAPDLETRLEFENWDLETRLWNLVETLYSYRLSKESQEEPIPEYKFSSFHVKRENWLRQNPKIKELSLIIYWLQENSKTISISDEKVETNGKWQNTRIKISNNDLSALTGKDDQTLIDNLDSDAPLRSDKDIDPQDDSVDSKNFSLIYKLVIANRIEEAIDLANSTGNFTLALILLGAKQDYIDPIVDKETLLNKESDMLVDW
;
A
#
# COMPACT_ATOMS: atom_id res chain seq x y z
N MET A 1 68.60 -53.67 4.50
CA MET A 1 67.59 -54.13 3.53
C MET A 1 66.34 -53.37 3.92
N GLU A 2 66.13 -52.26 3.21
CA GLU A 2 64.95 -51.37 3.15
C GLU A 2 64.56 -50.62 4.44
N ASP A 3 64.98 -49.36 4.62
CA ASP A 3 64.48 -48.08 4.02
C ASP A 3 63.12 -47.66 4.58
N ALA A 4 63.08 -46.73 5.55
CA ALA A 4 63.16 -45.27 5.37
C ALA A 4 61.92 -44.69 4.66
N LEU A 5 60.95 -44.16 5.41
CA LEU A 5 60.81 -42.73 5.68
C LEU A 5 60.72 -41.85 4.40
N MET A 6 59.49 -41.62 3.95
CA MET A 6 59.10 -40.58 2.98
C MET A 6 57.89 -39.84 3.58
N LYS A 7 58.11 -38.67 4.20
CA LYS A 7 57.90 -37.31 3.67
C LYS A 7 56.45 -37.01 3.23
N VAL A 8 55.72 -36.21 4.03
CA VAL A 8 55.42 -34.77 3.85
C VAL A 8 54.47 -34.50 2.67
N VAL A 9 53.31 -33.85 2.94
CA VAL A 9 52.86 -32.55 2.38
C VAL A 9 51.44 -32.22 2.89
N ASP A 10 51.32 -31.07 3.54
CA ASP A 10 50.09 -30.33 3.84
C ASP A 10 49.29 -29.98 2.58
N ALA A 11 47.96 -29.99 2.66
CA ALA A 11 47.09 -29.13 1.83
C ALA A 11 45.70 -29.01 2.47
N ASP A 12 45.58 -28.01 3.32
CA ASP A 12 44.48 -27.04 3.40
C ASP A 12 43.51 -27.12 2.19
N ASP A 13 42.33 -27.74 2.33
CA ASP A 13 41.19 -27.49 1.43
C ASP A 13 40.02 -26.90 2.24
N ARG A 14 40.08 -25.58 2.31
CA ARG A 14 38.97 -24.68 2.61
C ARG A 14 37.81 -24.97 1.65
N ARG A 15 36.71 -25.54 2.13
CA ARG A 15 35.39 -25.26 1.55
C ARG A 15 34.39 -25.02 2.65
N GLY A 16 33.86 -23.80 2.61
CA GLY A 16 33.06 -23.18 3.64
C GLY A 16 31.91 -24.06 4.12
N THR A 17 31.87 -24.25 5.42
CA THR A 17 30.63 -24.46 6.12
C THR A 17 29.82 -23.17 5.98
N SER A 18 28.81 -23.23 5.11
CA SER A 18 27.62 -22.39 5.22
C SER A 18 27.17 -22.42 6.69
N SER A 19 27.37 -21.31 7.39
CA SER A 19 26.98 -21.11 8.78
C SER A 19 25.55 -21.60 8.99
N GLU A 20 25.42 -22.65 9.79
CA GLU A 20 24.15 -23.20 10.25
C GLU A 20 23.37 -22.11 10.99
N ALA A 21 22.25 -21.66 10.43
CA ALA A 21 21.27 -20.84 11.14
C ALA A 21 20.38 -21.73 12.02
N THR A 22 20.97 -22.49 12.96
CA THR A 22 20.30 -23.49 13.80
C THR A 22 20.23 -23.07 15.28
N GLY A 23 19.98 -21.78 15.52
CA GLY A 23 19.56 -21.26 16.84
C GLY A 23 18.06 -20.95 16.87
N GLY A 24 17.44 -21.00 18.05
CA GLY A 24 16.10 -20.44 18.29
C GLY A 24 16.03 -18.97 17.88
N ALA A 25 14.83 -18.42 17.70
CA ALA A 25 14.68 -17.01 17.29
C ALA A 25 15.42 -16.06 18.24
N GLU A 26 15.42 -16.39 19.53
CA GLU A 26 16.11 -15.68 20.60
C GLU A 26 17.62 -15.61 20.37
N VAL A 27 18.22 -16.67 19.81
CA VAL A 27 19.66 -16.73 19.50
C VAL A 27 19.97 -15.80 18.33
N GLN A 28 19.08 -15.73 17.32
CA GLN A 28 19.24 -14.83 16.19
C GLN A 28 19.19 -13.36 16.62
N PHE A 29 18.21 -13.00 17.47
CA PHE A 29 18.13 -11.65 18.06
C PHE A 29 19.34 -11.32 18.95
N ALA A 30 19.78 -12.27 19.79
CA ALA A 30 20.95 -12.08 20.64
C ALA A 30 22.24 -11.87 19.83
N GLN A 31 22.41 -12.60 18.71
CA GLN A 31 23.57 -12.46 17.84
C GLN A 31 23.61 -11.09 17.15
N VAL A 32 22.46 -10.54 16.76
CA VAL A 32 22.36 -9.17 16.23
C VAL A 32 22.81 -8.15 17.28
N LEU A 33 22.38 -8.30 18.53
CA LEU A 33 22.79 -7.42 19.64
C LEU A 33 24.29 -7.53 19.94
N GLU A 34 24.84 -8.75 19.96
CA GLU A 34 26.27 -8.99 20.15
C GLU A 34 27.09 -8.34 19.02
N ASN A 35 26.67 -8.50 17.77
CA ASN A 35 27.31 -7.89 16.61
C ASN A 35 27.24 -6.35 16.64
N PHE A 36 26.12 -5.79 17.10
CA PHE A 36 25.97 -4.35 17.27
C PHE A 36 26.93 -3.81 18.35
N GLN A 37 27.02 -4.50 19.48
CA GLN A 37 27.91 -4.14 20.59
C GLN A 37 29.39 -4.30 20.23
N ALA A 38 29.75 -5.34 19.47
CA ALA A 38 31.11 -5.61 19.03
C ALA A 38 31.56 -4.72 17.85
N GLY A 39 30.62 -4.32 16.99
CA GLY A 39 30.89 -3.66 15.72
C GLY A 39 30.93 -2.13 15.75
N ASN A 40 30.61 -1.48 16.88
CA ASN A 40 30.51 -0.03 16.98
C ASN A 40 29.71 0.57 15.80
N LYS A 41 28.60 -0.08 15.42
CA LYS A 41 27.70 0.42 14.37
C LYS A 41 27.03 1.68 14.94
N ASP A 42 27.39 2.85 14.42
CA ASP A 42 26.91 4.14 14.92
C ASP A 42 25.40 4.36 14.66
N ASP A 43 24.76 3.53 13.82
CA ASP A 43 23.35 3.67 13.45
C ASP A 43 22.46 2.58 14.10
N PRO A 44 21.61 2.94 15.08
CA PRO A 44 20.62 2.05 15.69
C PRO A 44 19.57 1.50 14.72
N PHE A 45 19.34 2.12 13.56
CA PHE A 45 18.33 1.64 12.60
C PHE A 45 18.71 0.32 11.94
N VAL A 46 20.01 0.03 11.82
CA VAL A 46 20.50 -1.27 11.32
C VAL A 46 20.00 -2.42 12.19
N LEU A 47 19.92 -2.22 13.50
CA LEU A 47 19.40 -3.23 14.43
C LEU A 47 17.91 -3.49 14.20
N ILE A 48 17.13 -2.43 13.99
CA ILE A 48 15.69 -2.54 13.72
C ILE A 48 15.44 -3.29 12.39
N GLN A 49 16.24 -3.00 11.36
CA GLN A 49 16.17 -3.68 10.07
C GLN A 49 16.52 -5.18 10.19
N GLU A 50 17.57 -5.52 10.94
CA GLU A 50 17.95 -6.90 11.20
C GLU A 50 16.84 -7.64 11.99
N PHE A 51 16.21 -7.00 12.98
CA PHE A 51 15.09 -7.56 13.74
C PHE A 51 13.85 -7.82 12.86
N LYS A 52 13.49 -6.85 12.02
CA LYS A 52 12.42 -6.97 11.02
C LYS A 52 12.69 -8.12 10.03
N SER A 53 13.95 -8.30 9.62
CA SER A 53 14.36 -9.38 8.73
C SER A 53 14.21 -10.75 9.38
N ILE A 54 14.63 -10.89 10.65
CA ILE A 54 14.47 -12.13 11.42
C ILE A 54 12.99 -12.50 11.55
N SER A 55 12.14 -11.56 11.97
CA SER A 55 10.71 -11.83 12.13
C SER A 55 10.04 -12.18 10.80
N ALA A 56 10.41 -11.52 9.70
CA ALA A 56 9.90 -11.83 8.37
C ALA A 56 10.32 -13.22 7.89
N GLN A 57 11.59 -13.60 8.10
CA GLN A 57 12.09 -14.93 7.75
C GLN A 57 11.37 -16.02 8.54
N LYS A 58 11.08 -15.78 9.82
CA LYS A 58 10.30 -16.71 10.65
C LYS A 58 8.85 -16.82 10.20
N ALA A 59 8.20 -15.70 9.89
CA ALA A 59 6.85 -15.72 9.30
C ALA A 59 6.82 -16.54 7.99
N LEU A 60 7.81 -16.36 7.11
CA LEU A 60 7.92 -17.14 5.86
C LEU A 60 8.18 -18.64 6.10
N GLN A 61 9.00 -18.98 7.10
CA GLN A 61 9.25 -20.38 7.48
C GLN A 61 7.95 -21.05 7.96
N VAL A 62 7.23 -20.40 8.87
CA VAL A 62 5.94 -20.92 9.39
C VAL A 62 4.91 -21.00 8.25
N ALA A 63 4.83 -20.00 7.38
CA ALA A 63 3.95 -20.02 6.21
C ALA A 63 4.29 -21.17 5.24
N SER A 64 5.57 -21.51 5.05
CA SER A 64 5.97 -22.65 4.21
C SER A 64 5.61 -24.02 4.80
N GLN A 65 5.44 -24.08 6.12
CA GLN A 65 5.03 -25.28 6.85
C GLN A 65 3.51 -25.41 6.96
N MET A 66 2.76 -24.33 6.71
CA MET A 66 1.31 -24.39 6.58
C MET A 66 0.91 -25.16 5.33
N GLY A 67 0.21 -26.28 5.53
CA GLY A 67 -0.57 -26.92 4.47
C GLY A 67 -1.86 -26.17 4.15
N GLU A 68 -2.72 -26.75 3.32
CA GLU A 68 -4.01 -26.15 2.93
C GLU A 68 -4.98 -25.93 4.11
N ALA A 69 -4.81 -26.68 5.21
CA ALA A 69 -5.57 -26.55 6.44
C ALA A 69 -4.62 -26.53 7.65
N PRO A 70 -4.00 -25.38 7.97
CA PRO A 70 -3.10 -25.27 9.10
C PRO A 70 -3.87 -25.48 10.40
N ASP A 71 -3.23 -26.13 11.35
CA ASP A 71 -3.66 -26.17 12.74
C ASP A 71 -3.67 -24.75 13.34
N LEU A 72 -4.51 -24.57 14.37
CA LEU A 72 -4.69 -23.26 15.01
C LEU A 72 -3.38 -22.70 15.56
N GLU A 73 -2.49 -23.56 16.05
CA GLU A 73 -1.20 -23.17 16.63
C GLU A 73 -0.27 -22.59 15.57
N THR A 74 -0.03 -23.30 14.46
CA THR A 74 0.76 -22.79 13.33
C THR A 74 0.20 -21.49 12.75
N ARG A 75 -1.14 -21.37 12.66
CA ARG A 75 -1.78 -20.13 12.19
C ARG A 75 -1.50 -18.95 13.13
N LEU A 76 -1.67 -19.15 14.44
CA LEU A 76 -1.42 -18.11 15.43
C LEU A 76 0.07 -17.73 15.47
N GLU A 77 0.96 -18.72 15.34
CA GLU A 77 2.39 -18.47 15.28
C GLU A 77 2.77 -17.57 14.09
N PHE A 78 2.23 -17.84 12.91
CA PHE A 78 2.42 -16.96 11.76
C PHE A 78 1.82 -15.57 11.96
N GLU A 79 0.58 -15.48 12.47
CA GLU A 79 -0.05 -14.19 12.74
C GLU A 79 0.81 -13.36 13.72
N ASN A 80 1.39 -13.99 14.74
CA ASN A 80 2.30 -13.33 15.68
C ASN A 80 3.60 -12.85 15.02
N TRP A 81 4.27 -13.70 14.22
CA TRP A 81 5.51 -13.31 13.53
C TRP A 81 5.29 -12.22 12.47
N ASP A 82 4.16 -12.27 11.77
CA ASP A 82 3.77 -11.23 10.84
C ASP A 82 3.45 -9.92 11.58
N LEU A 83 2.72 -9.96 12.71
CA LEU A 83 2.49 -8.79 13.54
C LEU A 83 3.80 -8.18 14.07
N GLU A 84 4.74 -9.02 14.49
CA GLU A 84 6.06 -8.60 14.96
C GLU A 84 6.84 -7.87 13.85
N THR A 85 6.81 -8.41 12.62
CA THR A 85 7.44 -7.77 11.45
C THR A 85 6.85 -6.39 11.17
N ARG A 86 5.52 -6.27 11.27
CA ARG A 86 4.81 -5.01 11.06
C ARG A 86 5.10 -4.00 12.15
N LEU A 87 5.24 -4.46 13.41
CA LEU A 87 5.64 -3.64 14.53
C LEU A 87 7.03 -3.04 14.29
N TRP A 88 8.02 -3.85 13.89
CA TRP A 88 9.36 -3.34 13.61
C TRP A 88 9.39 -2.36 12.45
N ASN A 89 8.58 -2.59 11.40
CA ASN A 89 8.38 -1.61 10.33
C ASN A 89 7.84 -0.27 10.89
N LEU A 90 6.80 -0.30 11.74
CA LEU A 90 6.25 0.91 12.34
C LEU A 90 7.27 1.66 13.20
N VAL A 91 8.04 0.93 14.01
CA VAL A 91 9.09 1.51 14.86
C VAL A 91 10.15 2.18 13.98
N GLU A 92 10.61 1.52 12.92
CA GLU A 92 11.54 2.07 11.94
C GLU A 92 11.00 3.39 11.36
N THR A 93 9.78 3.40 10.81
CA THR A 93 9.17 4.59 10.20
C THR A 93 9.04 5.75 11.19
N LEU A 94 8.51 5.50 12.39
CA LEU A 94 8.26 6.56 13.38
C LEU A 94 9.54 7.13 13.95
N TYR A 95 10.51 6.28 14.32
CA TYR A 95 11.77 6.78 14.87
C TYR A 95 12.64 7.42 13.81
N SER A 96 12.61 6.93 12.57
CA SER A 96 13.28 7.59 11.45
C SER A 96 12.77 9.03 11.31
N TYR A 97 11.45 9.23 11.34
CA TYR A 97 10.87 10.57 11.29
C TYR A 97 11.16 11.43 12.53
N ARG A 98 11.09 10.87 13.74
CA ARG A 98 11.34 11.63 14.99
C ARG A 98 12.80 12.05 15.15
N LEU A 99 13.73 11.24 14.65
CA LEU A 99 15.17 11.50 14.74
C LEU A 99 15.71 12.19 13.48
N SER A 100 14.97 12.20 12.38
CA SER A 100 15.36 12.92 11.18
C SER A 100 15.28 14.43 11.41
N LYS A 101 16.14 15.14 10.65
CA LYS A 101 16.13 16.60 10.58
C LYS A 101 14.86 17.14 9.93
N GLU A 102 14.08 16.30 9.24
CA GLU A 102 12.79 16.65 8.62
C GLU A 102 11.79 17.14 9.67
N SER A 103 11.82 16.55 10.89
CA SER A 103 11.02 17.02 12.03
C SER A 103 11.41 18.42 12.54
N GLN A 104 12.58 18.92 12.12
CA GLN A 104 13.15 20.21 12.52
C GLN A 104 13.39 21.12 11.31
N GLU A 105 12.84 20.79 10.14
CA GLU A 105 13.03 21.59 8.94
C GLU A 105 12.35 22.95 9.07
N GLU A 106 13.06 23.98 8.64
CA GLU A 106 12.51 25.33 8.55
C GLU A 106 11.31 25.34 7.57
N PRO A 107 10.31 26.19 7.81
CA PRO A 107 9.20 26.37 6.89
C PRO A 107 9.69 26.79 5.51
N ILE A 108 9.07 26.23 4.49
CA ILE A 108 9.26 26.63 3.10
C ILE A 108 8.75 28.07 2.96
N PRO A 109 9.43 28.96 2.21
CA PRO A 109 8.94 30.31 1.98
C PRO A 109 7.49 30.34 1.47
N GLU A 110 6.58 30.85 2.29
CA GLU A 110 5.15 30.95 1.96
C GLU A 110 4.79 32.37 1.55
N TYR A 111 4.11 32.48 0.41
CA TYR A 111 3.55 33.73 -0.08
C TYR A 111 2.03 33.62 -0.20
N LYS A 112 1.33 34.76 -0.27
CA LYS A 112 -0.13 34.76 -0.44
C LYS A 112 -0.60 33.98 -1.67
N PHE A 113 0.21 34.00 -2.72
CA PHE A 113 -0.03 33.34 -4.00
C PHE A 113 0.51 31.90 -4.06
N SER A 114 1.18 31.39 -3.02
CA SER A 114 1.62 29.99 -2.98
C SER A 114 0.44 29.04 -3.04
N SER A 115 0.65 27.90 -3.70
CA SER A 115 -0.38 26.87 -3.81
C SER A 115 -0.77 26.30 -2.44
N PHE A 116 -1.93 25.63 -2.41
CA PHE A 116 -2.40 24.94 -1.21
C PHE A 116 -1.40 23.87 -0.74
N HIS A 117 -0.66 23.25 -1.68
CA HIS A 117 0.37 22.27 -1.37
C HIS A 117 1.44 22.81 -0.42
N VAL A 118 2.01 23.99 -0.73
CA VAL A 118 3.05 24.64 0.09
C VAL A 118 2.51 24.97 1.47
N LYS A 119 1.28 25.50 1.54
CA LYS A 119 0.63 25.86 2.81
C LYS A 119 0.39 24.64 3.69
N ARG A 120 -0.07 23.54 3.10
CA ARG A 120 -0.27 22.27 3.80
C ARG A 120 1.06 21.70 4.30
N GLU A 121 2.09 21.72 3.47
CA GLU A 121 3.42 21.21 3.85
C GLU A 121 4.01 22.00 5.04
N ASN A 122 3.94 23.33 4.97
CA ASN A 122 4.35 24.19 6.09
C ASN A 122 3.54 23.93 7.36
N TRP A 123 2.23 23.70 7.22
CA TRP A 123 1.39 23.36 8.34
C TRP A 123 1.77 22.01 8.97
N LEU A 124 2.14 21.01 8.16
CA LEU A 124 2.63 19.72 8.63
C LEU A 124 3.99 19.84 9.34
N ARG A 125 4.92 20.65 8.79
CA ARG A 125 6.22 20.95 9.43
C ARG A 125 6.04 21.62 10.80
N GLN A 126 5.11 22.56 10.90
CA GLN A 126 4.77 23.22 12.17
C GLN A 126 4.07 22.29 13.17
N ASN A 127 3.42 21.22 12.69
CA ASN A 127 2.65 20.28 13.50
C ASN A 127 3.18 18.84 13.35
N PRO A 128 4.38 18.53 13.87
CA PRO A 128 5.05 17.25 13.64
C PRO A 128 4.22 16.04 14.12
N LYS A 129 3.37 16.22 15.14
CA LYS A 129 2.45 15.17 15.61
C LYS A 129 1.40 14.77 14.58
N ILE A 130 0.98 15.70 13.71
CA ILE A 130 0.00 15.40 12.66
C ILE A 130 0.66 14.69 11.48
N LYS A 131 1.90 15.08 11.14
CA LYS A 131 2.71 14.34 10.19
C LYS A 131 2.96 12.91 10.68
N GLU A 132 3.26 12.74 11.97
CA GLU A 132 3.39 11.42 12.60
C GLU A 132 2.09 10.60 12.50
N LEU A 133 0.93 11.22 12.78
CA LEU A 133 -0.37 10.57 12.57
C LEU A 133 -0.57 10.12 11.12
N SER A 134 -0.12 10.91 10.16
CA SER A 134 -0.20 10.58 8.73
C SER A 134 0.66 9.36 8.38
N LEU A 135 1.85 9.22 8.98
CA LEU A 135 2.70 8.04 8.84
C LEU A 135 2.02 6.78 9.43
N ILE A 136 1.35 6.92 10.58
CA ILE A 136 0.59 5.81 11.19
C ILE A 136 -0.57 5.39 10.28
N ILE A 137 -1.30 6.36 9.71
CA ILE A 137 -2.38 6.09 8.76
C ILE A 137 -1.82 5.32 7.55
N TYR A 138 -0.74 5.81 6.95
CA TYR A 138 -0.10 5.16 5.81
C TYR A 138 0.32 3.72 6.13
N TRP A 139 0.98 3.50 7.28
CA TRP A 139 1.35 2.17 7.74
C TRP A 139 0.13 1.25 7.95
N LEU A 140 -0.98 1.76 8.50
CA LEU A 140 -2.21 0.98 8.64
C LEU A 140 -2.79 0.57 7.28
N GLN A 141 -2.72 1.45 6.29
CA GLN A 141 -3.25 1.19 4.95
C GLN A 141 -2.42 0.11 4.23
N GLU A 142 -1.09 0.18 4.30
CA GLU A 142 -0.20 -0.85 3.72
C GLU A 142 -0.39 -2.22 4.37
N ASN A 143 -0.63 -2.26 5.69
CA ASN A 143 -0.70 -3.49 6.45
C ASN A 143 -2.12 -4.07 6.58
N SER A 144 -3.13 -3.45 5.96
CA SER A 144 -4.51 -3.94 6.03
C SER A 144 -4.69 -5.24 5.23
N LYS A 145 -4.62 -6.39 5.91
CA LYS A 145 -4.83 -7.74 5.32
C LYS A 145 -6.23 -7.96 4.77
N THR A 146 -7.20 -7.15 5.22
CA THR A 146 -8.63 -7.36 4.95
C THR A 146 -9.00 -7.02 3.50
N ILE A 147 -8.08 -6.43 2.74
CA ILE A 147 -8.32 -5.97 1.37
C ILE A 147 -7.70 -6.99 0.39
N SER A 148 -8.21 -8.22 0.41
CA SER A 148 -7.91 -9.17 -0.66
C SER A 148 -8.76 -8.81 -1.88
N ILE A 149 -8.09 -8.30 -2.91
CA ILE A 149 -8.70 -7.86 -4.18
C ILE A 149 -8.64 -8.99 -5.23
N SER A 150 -7.80 -10.01 -5.00
CA SER A 150 -7.43 -11.02 -5.99
C SER A 150 -8.57 -11.93 -6.47
N ASP A 151 -9.62 -12.08 -5.65
CA ASP A 151 -10.65 -13.09 -5.88
C ASP A 151 -11.96 -12.48 -6.43
N GLU A 152 -12.08 -11.16 -6.46
CA GLU A 152 -13.28 -10.48 -6.93
C GLU A 152 -13.22 -10.23 -8.44
N LYS A 153 -14.08 -10.92 -9.18
CA LYS A 153 -14.20 -10.73 -10.63
C LYS A 153 -14.70 -9.33 -10.94
N VAL A 154 -13.88 -8.56 -11.64
CA VAL A 154 -14.28 -7.26 -12.20
C VAL A 154 -15.29 -7.49 -13.32
N GLU A 155 -16.47 -6.89 -13.19
CA GLU A 155 -17.49 -6.92 -14.24
C GLU A 155 -17.30 -5.71 -15.16
N THR A 156 -16.71 -5.94 -16.34
CA THR A 156 -16.35 -4.89 -17.33
C THR A 156 -17.42 -4.67 -18.40
N ASN A 157 -18.68 -5.01 -18.13
CA ASN A 157 -19.75 -4.94 -19.13
C ASN A 157 -20.15 -3.51 -19.53
N GLY A 158 -19.38 -2.49 -19.12
CA GLY A 158 -19.67 -1.08 -19.36
C GLY A 158 -20.76 -0.56 -18.42
N LYS A 159 -20.68 0.72 -18.07
CA LYS A 159 -21.63 1.34 -17.16
C LYS A 159 -23.06 1.35 -17.74
N TRP A 160 -24.00 0.87 -16.93
CA TRP A 160 -25.46 0.94 -17.15
C TRP A 160 -25.95 0.45 -18.52
N GLN A 161 -25.39 -0.64 -19.05
CA GLN A 161 -25.81 -1.14 -20.37
C GLN A 161 -27.25 -1.66 -20.39
N ASN A 162 -27.70 -2.34 -19.32
CA ASN A 162 -29.06 -2.88 -19.29
C ASN A 162 -30.09 -1.74 -19.24
N THR A 163 -29.79 -0.72 -18.44
CA THR A 163 -30.57 0.52 -18.35
C THR A 163 -30.61 1.23 -19.70
N ARG A 164 -29.46 1.37 -20.39
CA ARG A 164 -29.39 1.95 -21.74
C ARG A 164 -30.26 1.20 -22.76
N ILE A 165 -30.20 -0.13 -22.76
CA ILE A 165 -31.01 -0.96 -23.66
C ILE A 165 -32.50 -0.76 -23.37
N LYS A 166 -32.89 -0.71 -22.08
CA LYS A 166 -34.29 -0.51 -21.69
C LYS A 166 -34.81 0.88 -22.03
N ILE A 167 -34.03 1.95 -21.83
CA ILE A 167 -34.39 3.31 -22.27
C ILE A 167 -34.64 3.33 -23.77
N SER A 168 -33.71 2.79 -24.56
CA SER A 168 -33.84 2.76 -26.03
C SER A 168 -35.04 1.94 -26.51
N ASN A 169 -35.42 0.88 -25.78
CA ASN A 169 -36.61 0.09 -26.09
C ASN A 169 -37.89 0.78 -25.61
N ASN A 170 -37.84 1.57 -24.54
CA ASN A 170 -39.00 2.32 -24.06
C ASN A 170 -39.34 3.46 -25.02
N ASP A 171 -38.36 4.13 -25.62
CA ASP A 171 -38.60 5.11 -26.70
C ASP A 171 -39.36 4.49 -27.88
N LEU A 172 -39.06 3.23 -28.23
CA LEU A 172 -39.78 2.48 -29.26
C LEU A 172 -41.19 2.06 -28.78
N SER A 173 -41.34 1.76 -27.49
CA SER A 173 -42.59 1.30 -26.88
C SER A 173 -43.57 2.45 -26.61
N ALA A 174 -43.07 3.66 -26.39
CA ALA A 174 -43.84 4.90 -26.33
C ALA A 174 -44.57 5.17 -27.65
N LEU A 175 -44.01 4.77 -28.80
CA LEU A 175 -44.70 4.79 -30.10
C LEU A 175 -45.88 3.80 -30.17
N THR A 176 -45.91 2.79 -29.28
CA THR A 176 -46.96 1.76 -29.19
C THR A 176 -47.90 1.92 -27.97
N GLY A 177 -47.73 2.96 -27.15
CA GLY A 177 -48.61 3.29 -26.03
C GLY A 177 -48.38 2.47 -24.74
N LYS A 178 -47.23 1.80 -24.58
CA LYS A 178 -46.82 1.16 -23.33
C LYS A 178 -45.57 1.87 -22.82
N ASP A 179 -45.74 2.78 -21.87
CA ASP A 179 -44.67 3.59 -21.31
C ASP A 179 -44.35 3.10 -19.90
N ASP A 180 -43.14 2.58 -19.68
CA ASP A 180 -42.67 2.10 -18.38
C ASP A 180 -41.78 3.18 -17.76
N GLN A 181 -42.38 4.11 -17.02
CA GLN A 181 -41.73 5.34 -16.52
C GLN A 181 -40.84 5.14 -15.29
N THR A 182 -40.47 3.90 -14.99
CA THR A 182 -39.78 3.52 -13.76
C THR A 182 -38.27 3.73 -13.80
N LEU A 183 -37.67 3.82 -14.99
CA LEU A 183 -36.23 3.95 -15.20
C LEU A 183 -35.80 5.39 -15.53
N ILE A 184 -34.55 5.71 -15.22
CA ILE A 184 -33.92 6.99 -15.55
C ILE A 184 -33.99 7.32 -17.05
N ASP A 185 -34.11 8.61 -17.38
CA ASP A 185 -34.18 9.08 -18.77
C ASP A 185 -32.81 9.53 -19.33
N ASN A 186 -31.85 9.84 -18.45
CA ASN A 186 -30.52 10.34 -18.81
C ASN A 186 -29.43 9.41 -18.25
N LEU A 187 -28.32 9.23 -18.95
CA LEU A 187 -27.24 8.28 -18.59
C LEU A 187 -26.05 8.96 -17.90
N ASP A 188 -26.29 10.00 -17.12
CA ASP A 188 -25.30 10.64 -16.25
C ASP A 188 -25.38 10.09 -14.82
N SER A 189 -24.25 10.09 -14.09
CA SER A 189 -24.16 9.46 -12.77
C SER A 189 -25.09 10.07 -11.71
N ASP A 190 -25.54 11.31 -11.92
CA ASP A 190 -26.47 11.99 -11.03
C ASP A 190 -27.95 11.79 -11.44
N ALA A 191 -28.23 11.13 -12.57
CA ALA A 191 -29.60 10.98 -13.07
C ALA A 191 -30.54 10.30 -12.07
N PRO A 192 -30.16 9.20 -11.38
CA PRO A 192 -31.02 8.60 -10.37
C PRO A 192 -31.39 9.58 -9.24
N LEU A 193 -30.44 10.42 -8.82
CA LEU A 193 -30.62 11.42 -7.76
C LEU A 193 -31.52 12.57 -8.21
N ARG A 194 -31.43 12.97 -9.49
CA ARG A 194 -32.18 14.11 -10.05
C ARG A 194 -33.63 13.77 -10.34
N SER A 195 -33.89 12.58 -10.89
CA SER A 195 -35.24 12.17 -11.28
C SER A 195 -35.97 11.31 -10.25
N ASP A 196 -35.29 10.88 -9.17
CA ASP A 196 -35.83 9.93 -8.19
C ASP A 196 -36.36 8.66 -8.86
N LYS A 197 -35.60 8.16 -9.85
CA LYS A 197 -35.88 6.96 -10.63
C LYS A 197 -34.69 6.02 -10.54
N ASP A 198 -34.95 4.72 -10.60
CA ASP A 198 -33.91 3.72 -10.44
C ASP A 198 -33.22 3.37 -11.77
N ILE A 199 -32.03 2.77 -11.64
CA ILE A 199 -31.38 2.05 -12.73
C ILE A 199 -31.86 0.60 -12.77
N ASP A 200 -31.48 -0.13 -13.82
CA ASP A 200 -31.77 -1.55 -13.89
C ASP A 200 -31.16 -2.32 -12.69
N PRO A 201 -31.90 -3.23 -12.03
CA PRO A 201 -31.38 -3.99 -10.89
C PRO A 201 -30.10 -4.80 -11.19
N GLN A 202 -29.91 -5.23 -12.43
CA GLN A 202 -28.67 -5.91 -12.84
C GLN A 202 -27.50 -4.93 -12.89
N ASP A 203 -27.72 -3.71 -13.36
CA ASP A 203 -26.69 -2.67 -13.38
C ASP A 203 -26.36 -2.19 -11.96
N ASP A 204 -27.35 -2.08 -11.07
CA ASP A 204 -27.16 -1.73 -9.65
C ASP A 204 -26.31 -2.76 -8.90
N SER A 205 -26.55 -4.05 -9.16
CA SER A 205 -25.75 -5.15 -8.61
C SER A 205 -24.29 -5.08 -9.08
N VAL A 206 -24.07 -4.76 -10.37
CA VAL A 206 -22.73 -4.61 -10.94
C VAL A 206 -22.01 -3.40 -10.35
N ASP A 207 -22.68 -2.25 -10.28
CA ASP A 207 -22.15 -1.03 -9.69
C ASP A 207 -21.79 -1.25 -8.21
N SER A 208 -22.65 -1.92 -7.44
CA SER A 208 -22.40 -2.26 -6.03
C SER A 208 -21.12 -3.08 -5.84
N LYS A 209 -20.88 -4.09 -6.69
CA LYS A 209 -19.64 -4.90 -6.64
C LYS A 209 -18.42 -4.05 -7.02
N ASN A 210 -18.51 -3.29 -8.10
CA ASN A 210 -17.42 -2.45 -8.58
C ASN A 210 -17.06 -1.36 -7.55
N PHE A 211 -18.06 -0.71 -6.94
CA PHE A 211 -17.83 0.30 -5.89
C PHE A 211 -17.26 -0.30 -4.61
N SER A 212 -17.69 -1.51 -4.22
CA SER A 212 -17.07 -2.23 -3.10
C SER A 212 -15.57 -2.44 -3.34
N LEU A 213 -15.20 -2.87 -4.55
CA LEU A 213 -13.80 -3.10 -4.92
C LEU A 213 -12.99 -1.79 -4.96
N ILE A 214 -13.54 -0.74 -5.57
CA ILE A 214 -12.94 0.60 -5.59
C ILE A 214 -12.76 1.14 -4.17
N TYR A 215 -13.76 0.99 -3.31
CA TYR A 215 -13.70 1.44 -1.92
C TYR A 215 -12.60 0.72 -1.13
N LYS A 216 -12.48 -0.61 -1.30
CA LYS A 216 -11.38 -1.38 -0.71
C LYS A 216 -10.02 -0.87 -1.19
N LEU A 217 -9.85 -0.63 -2.49
CA LEU A 217 -8.62 -0.04 -3.05
C LEU A 217 -8.30 1.33 -2.43
N VAL A 218 -9.30 2.18 -2.23
CA VAL A 218 -9.14 3.49 -1.59
C VAL A 218 -8.69 3.36 -0.13
N ILE A 219 -9.27 2.43 0.64
CA ILE A 219 -8.83 2.20 2.02
C ILE A 219 -7.38 1.70 2.05
N ALA A 220 -6.96 0.86 1.10
CA ALA A 220 -5.59 0.35 0.98
C ALA A 220 -4.58 1.39 0.46
N ASN A 221 -4.99 2.65 0.25
CA ASN A 221 -4.18 3.70 -0.38
C ASN A 221 -3.72 3.38 -1.82
N ARG A 222 -4.41 2.45 -2.51
CA ARG A 222 -4.13 2.07 -3.90
C ARG A 222 -4.98 2.89 -4.86
N ILE A 223 -4.81 4.21 -4.81
CA ILE A 223 -5.66 5.16 -5.54
C ILE A 223 -5.49 5.03 -7.06
N GLU A 224 -4.29 4.68 -7.54
CA GLU A 224 -4.03 4.46 -8.97
C GLU A 224 -4.82 3.27 -9.51
N GLU A 225 -4.71 2.13 -8.85
CA GLU A 225 -5.50 0.93 -9.17
C GLU A 225 -7.01 1.21 -9.09
N ALA A 226 -7.45 2.03 -8.13
CA ALA A 226 -8.85 2.46 -8.02
C ALA A 226 -9.32 3.30 -9.24
N ILE A 227 -8.46 4.20 -9.74
CA ILE A 227 -8.72 5.01 -10.93
C ILE A 227 -8.78 4.12 -12.18
N ASP A 228 -7.84 3.18 -12.32
CA ASP A 228 -7.81 2.26 -13.46
C ASP A 228 -9.02 1.32 -13.47
N LEU A 229 -9.45 0.85 -12.30
CA LEU A 229 -10.66 0.06 -12.14
C LEU A 229 -11.92 0.90 -12.48
N ALA A 230 -11.98 2.14 -12.03
CA ALA A 230 -13.07 3.05 -12.37
C ALA A 230 -13.13 3.31 -13.89
N ASN A 231 -11.97 3.48 -14.55
CA ASN A 231 -11.88 3.66 -16.00
C ASN A 231 -12.31 2.40 -16.78
N SER A 232 -11.83 1.23 -16.37
CA SER A 232 -12.13 -0.04 -17.06
C SER A 232 -13.59 -0.47 -16.91
N THR A 233 -14.26 -0.09 -15.81
CA THR A 233 -15.70 -0.35 -15.58
C THR A 233 -16.62 0.70 -16.22
N GLY A 234 -16.07 1.77 -16.81
CA GLY A 234 -16.85 2.87 -17.39
C GLY A 234 -17.37 3.89 -16.38
N ASN A 235 -16.88 3.84 -15.14
CA ASN A 235 -17.17 4.78 -14.06
C ASN A 235 -16.29 6.05 -14.13
N PHE A 236 -16.26 6.72 -15.28
CA PHE A 236 -15.38 7.86 -15.55
C PHE A 236 -15.58 9.04 -14.58
N THR A 237 -16.82 9.29 -14.15
CA THR A 237 -17.09 10.36 -13.17
C THR A 237 -16.41 10.07 -11.84
N LEU A 238 -16.43 8.80 -11.40
CA LEU A 238 -15.73 8.38 -10.18
C LEU A 238 -14.21 8.46 -10.36
N ALA A 239 -13.69 8.06 -11.52
CA ALA A 239 -12.28 8.21 -11.84
C ALA A 239 -11.80 9.68 -11.72
N LEU A 240 -12.60 10.63 -12.20
CA LEU A 240 -12.31 12.07 -12.06
C LEU A 240 -12.37 12.55 -10.60
N ILE A 241 -13.34 12.06 -9.82
CA ILE A 241 -13.43 12.36 -8.38
C ILE A 241 -12.17 11.87 -7.65
N LEU A 242 -11.73 10.63 -7.93
CA LEU A 242 -10.53 10.04 -7.35
C LEU A 242 -9.26 10.77 -7.78
N LEU A 243 -9.17 11.19 -9.04
CA LEU A 243 -8.06 11.98 -9.54
C LEU A 243 -7.94 13.33 -8.79
N GLY A 244 -9.07 14.02 -8.60
CA GLY A 244 -9.12 15.26 -7.84
C GLY A 244 -8.78 15.08 -6.35
N ALA A 245 -9.07 13.92 -5.77
CA ALA A 245 -8.69 13.59 -4.39
C ALA A 245 -7.18 13.28 -4.26
N LYS A 246 -6.57 12.71 -5.30
CA LYS A 246 -5.14 12.34 -5.32
C LYS A 246 -4.23 13.57 -5.48
N GLN A 247 -4.59 14.49 -6.37
CA GLN A 247 -3.71 15.57 -6.81
C GLN A 247 -4.19 16.92 -6.29
N ASP A 248 -3.42 17.54 -5.40
CA ASP A 248 -3.60 18.96 -5.11
C ASP A 248 -3.12 19.81 -6.28
N TYR A 249 -3.70 21.00 -6.39
CA TYR A 249 -3.17 22.01 -7.30
C TYR A 249 -1.76 22.42 -6.88
N ILE A 250 -0.81 22.28 -7.81
CA ILE A 250 0.57 22.74 -7.70
C ILE A 250 0.85 23.61 -8.91
N ASP A 251 1.35 24.81 -8.69
CA ASP A 251 1.78 25.69 -9.77
C ASP A 251 3.30 25.55 -9.95
N PRO A 252 3.78 24.90 -11.02
CA PRO A 252 5.20 24.65 -11.22
C PRO A 252 6.02 25.91 -11.52
N ILE A 253 5.40 27.06 -11.74
CA ILE A 253 6.08 28.34 -11.96
C ILE A 253 6.23 29.07 -10.63
N VAL A 254 5.19 29.05 -9.81
CA VAL A 254 5.14 29.73 -8.52
C VAL A 254 5.84 28.93 -7.42
N ASP A 255 5.67 27.61 -7.40
CA ASP A 255 6.18 26.72 -6.35
C ASP A 255 7.53 26.07 -6.74
N LYS A 256 8.28 26.67 -7.69
CA LYS A 256 9.56 26.11 -8.21
C LYS A 256 10.55 25.73 -7.11
N GLU A 257 10.71 26.59 -6.11
CA GLU A 257 11.64 26.35 -5.00
C GLU A 257 11.22 25.15 -4.14
N THR A 258 9.91 24.91 -4.02
CA THR A 258 9.34 23.76 -3.30
C THR A 258 9.56 22.44 -4.06
N LEU A 259 9.40 22.47 -5.39
CA LEU A 259 9.55 21.28 -6.24
C LEU A 259 11.02 20.86 -6.40
N LEU A 260 11.94 21.82 -6.51
CA LEU A 260 13.38 21.55 -6.64
C LEU A 260 13.97 20.95 -5.37
N ASN A 261 13.50 21.36 -4.18
CA ASN A 261 13.93 20.74 -2.93
C ASN A 261 13.46 19.28 -2.84
N LYS A 262 12.26 18.96 -3.36
CA LYS A 262 11.67 17.62 -3.35
C LYS A 262 12.29 16.64 -4.35
N GLU A 263 12.75 17.08 -5.52
CA GLU A 263 13.47 16.20 -6.47
C GLU A 263 14.79 15.66 -5.87
N SER A 264 15.40 16.41 -4.96
CA SER A 264 16.55 15.93 -4.15
C SER A 264 16.16 14.82 -3.17
N ASP A 265 14.95 14.89 -2.59
CA ASP A 265 14.45 13.92 -1.60
C ASP A 265 13.83 12.67 -2.26
N MET A 266 13.25 12.79 -3.46
CA MET A 266 12.76 11.65 -4.24
C MET A 266 13.89 10.78 -4.84
N LEU A 267 15.15 11.21 -4.75
CA LEU A 267 16.31 10.36 -5.05
C LEU A 267 16.69 9.45 -3.89
N VAL A 268 15.97 9.53 -2.77
CA VAL A 268 15.98 8.53 -1.70
C VAL A 268 14.68 7.72 -1.82
N ASP A 269 14.64 6.86 -2.84
CA ASP A 269 13.61 5.83 -2.96
C ASP A 269 13.55 5.01 -1.65
N TRP A 270 12.36 4.91 -1.07
CA TRP A 270 11.99 3.89 -0.09
C TRP A 270 11.24 2.76 -0.78
#